data_AF-A0A6P8VXA3-F1
#
_entry.id   AF-A0A6P8VXA3-F1
#
_cell.length_a   1.000
_cell.length_b   1.000
_cell.length_c   1.000
_cell.angle_alpha   90.00
_cell.angle_beta   90.00
_cell.angle_gamma   90.00
#
_symmetry.space_group_name_H-M   'P 1'
#
loop_
_entity.id
_entity.type
_entity.pdbx_description
1 polymer ?
#
loop_
_entity_poly.entity_id
_entity_poly.type
_entity_poly.pdbx_seq_one_letter_code
_entity_poly.pdbx_strand_id
1 'polypeptide(L)'
;MKTLVLGVGGVTNGGKSTLSKSLHKQVPNSCLIAQDAYFKDDSVVPVDINGFKQYDMLDALHMDTMMREVESWQKDPVAFLRQRGREHTTASAEEEEVYVLIVEGFLIFNHSSRVYTPPDPPGYFDGYVWPLYLKNRLQMESMVSGILFLDGLKPKEELLAVVCKDVCQELERLREDD
;
A
#
# COMPACT_ATOMS: atom_id res chain seq x y z
N MET A 1 20.52 -7.29 10.25
CA MET A 1 19.64 -6.75 9.18
C MET A 1 18.23 -6.71 9.73
N LYS A 2 17.65 -5.52 9.80
CA LYS A 2 16.32 -5.29 10.35
C LYS A 2 15.38 -4.86 9.22
N THR A 3 14.08 -5.11 9.35
CA THR A 3 13.10 -4.83 8.30
C THR A 3 11.86 -4.18 8.87
N LEU A 4 11.32 -3.18 8.17
CA LEU A 4 10.07 -2.51 8.50
C LEU A 4 9.08 -2.68 7.35
N VAL A 5 7.86 -3.17 7.63
CA VAL A 5 6.79 -3.29 6.64
C VAL A 5 5.70 -2.26 6.95
N LEU A 6 5.48 -1.33 6.02
CA LEU A 6 4.52 -0.24 6.11
C LEU A 6 3.32 -0.52 5.20
N GLY A 7 2.18 -0.84 5.78
CA GLY A 7 0.91 -0.99 5.06
C GLY A 7 0.22 0.36 4.88
N VAL A 8 0.22 0.92 3.66
CA VAL A 8 -0.54 2.12 3.31
C VAL A 8 -1.88 1.70 2.71
N GLY A 9 -2.82 1.35 3.59
CA GLY A 9 -4.20 1.05 3.25
C GLY A 9 -5.07 2.30 3.13
N GLY A 10 -6.37 2.09 2.89
CA GLY A 10 -7.36 3.15 2.97
C GLY A 10 -7.60 3.89 1.67
N VAL A 11 -7.32 5.20 1.74
CA VAL A 11 -7.93 6.32 1.02
C VAL A 11 -8.05 6.11 -0.53
N THR A 12 -9.16 5.73 -1.18
CA THR A 12 -9.20 5.30 -2.61
C THR A 12 -9.56 6.41 -3.61
N ASN A 13 -8.53 7.11 -4.06
CA ASN A 13 -8.45 8.56 -4.36
C ASN A 13 -8.15 9.43 -3.14
N GLY A 14 -8.19 8.90 -1.91
CA GLY A 14 -7.65 9.53 -0.69
C GLY A 14 -6.13 9.64 -0.61
N GLY A 15 -5.44 9.75 -1.73
CA GLY A 15 -4.01 10.06 -1.77
C GLY A 15 -3.03 8.92 -1.48
N LYS A 16 -3.46 7.69 -1.17
CA LYS A 16 -2.59 6.52 -0.86
C LYS A 16 -1.35 6.42 -1.75
N SER A 17 -1.52 6.36 -3.06
CA SER A 17 -0.44 6.15 -4.01
C SER A 17 0.47 7.38 -4.13
N THR A 18 -0.08 8.58 -3.91
CA THR A 18 0.69 9.84 -3.86
C THR A 18 1.55 9.89 -2.59
N LEU A 19 0.98 9.55 -1.43
CA LEU A 19 1.67 9.46 -0.15
C LEU A 19 2.77 8.38 -0.22
N SER A 20 2.44 7.17 -0.63
CA SER A 20 3.37 6.04 -0.76
C SER A 20 4.54 6.33 -1.70
N LYS A 21 4.27 6.91 -2.88
CA LYS A 21 5.32 7.33 -3.83
C LYS A 21 6.18 8.49 -3.30
N SER A 22 5.65 9.31 -2.40
CA SER A 22 6.40 10.43 -1.80
C SER A 22 7.24 9.97 -0.62
N LEU A 23 6.69 9.12 0.24
CA LEU A 23 7.39 8.42 1.33
C LEU A 23 8.54 7.57 0.77
N HIS A 24 8.28 6.80 -0.29
CA HIS A 24 9.28 5.99 -0.98
C HIS A 24 10.47 6.79 -1.55
N LYS A 25 10.29 8.10 -1.81
CA LYS A 25 11.38 8.99 -2.25
C LYS A 25 12.22 9.56 -1.10
N GLN A 26 11.68 9.56 0.13
CA GLN A 26 12.36 10.12 1.31
C GLN A 26 12.97 9.03 2.20
N VAL A 27 12.36 7.84 2.25
CA VAL A 27 12.83 6.73 3.08
C VAL A 27 13.93 5.94 2.34
N PRO A 28 15.17 5.87 2.87
CA PRO A 28 16.25 5.08 2.26
C PRO A 28 15.93 3.57 2.30
N ASN A 29 16.56 2.80 1.42
CA ASN A 29 16.42 1.33 1.34
C ASN A 29 14.97 0.83 1.26
N SER A 30 14.07 1.67 0.76
CA SER A 30 12.67 1.35 0.65
C SER A 30 12.34 0.65 -0.68
N CYS A 31 11.31 -0.17 -0.66
CA CYS A 31 10.65 -0.74 -1.83
C CYS A 31 9.17 -0.37 -1.81
N LEU A 32 8.55 -0.22 -2.99
CA LEU A 32 7.12 0.01 -3.12
C LEU A 32 6.49 -1.12 -3.93
N ILE A 33 5.52 -1.80 -3.31
CA ILE A 33 4.60 -2.76 -3.95
C ILE A 33 3.21 -2.14 -3.89
N ALA A 34 2.59 -1.88 -5.05
CA ALA A 34 1.27 -1.27 -5.14
C ALA A 34 0.26 -2.26 -5.71
N GLN A 35 -0.86 -2.49 -5.02
CA GLN A 35 -1.89 -3.47 -5.37
C GLN A 35 -2.45 -3.26 -6.78
N ASP A 36 -2.59 -2.00 -7.22
CA ASP A 36 -3.02 -1.62 -8.58
C ASP A 36 -2.16 -2.23 -9.69
N ALA A 37 -0.90 -2.59 -9.42
CA ALA A 37 -0.02 -3.24 -10.40
C ALA A 37 -0.36 -4.71 -10.67
N TYR A 38 -1.26 -5.31 -9.88
CA TYR A 38 -1.64 -6.72 -9.97
C TYR A 38 -3.08 -6.93 -10.44
N PHE A 39 -3.76 -5.91 -10.97
CA PHE A 39 -5.06 -6.12 -11.61
C PHE A 39 -4.94 -7.15 -12.74
N LYS A 40 -5.93 -8.05 -12.82
CA LYS A 40 -6.10 -8.95 -13.95
C LYS A 40 -6.53 -8.17 -15.19
N ASP A 41 -6.36 -8.77 -16.36
CA ASP A 41 -6.89 -8.21 -17.59
C ASP A 41 -8.42 -8.03 -17.53
N ASP A 42 -8.92 -6.93 -18.11
CA ASP A 42 -10.33 -6.54 -18.11
C ASP A 42 -11.27 -7.66 -18.64
N SER A 43 -10.78 -8.54 -19.52
CA SER A 43 -11.55 -9.68 -20.05
C SER A 43 -11.80 -10.82 -19.05
N VAL A 44 -11.04 -10.91 -17.96
CA VAL A 44 -11.14 -11.98 -16.94
C VAL A 44 -11.56 -11.48 -15.55
N VAL A 45 -11.85 -10.18 -15.41
CA VAL A 45 -12.44 -9.62 -14.19
C VAL A 45 -13.87 -10.17 -14.02
N PRO A 46 -14.24 -10.70 -12.84
CA PRO A 46 -15.59 -11.23 -12.61
C PRO A 46 -16.68 -10.19 -12.85
N VAL A 47 -17.82 -10.64 -13.36
CA VAL A 47 -19.01 -9.84 -13.61
C VAL A 47 -20.14 -10.35 -12.73
N ASP A 48 -20.87 -9.46 -12.05
CA ASP A 48 -22.00 -9.85 -11.21
C ASP A 48 -23.28 -10.12 -12.03
N ILE A 49 -24.37 -10.46 -11.33
CA ILE A 49 -25.70 -10.70 -11.91
C ILE A 49 -26.28 -9.47 -12.65
N ASN A 50 -25.77 -8.27 -12.36
CA ASN A 50 -26.24 -7.01 -12.93
C ASN A 50 -25.39 -6.56 -14.14
N GLY A 51 -24.30 -7.28 -14.45
CA GLY A 51 -23.38 -6.93 -15.54
C GLY A 51 -22.20 -6.04 -15.12
N PHE A 52 -21.94 -5.87 -13.81
CA PHE A 52 -20.89 -4.98 -13.31
C PHE A 52 -19.58 -5.73 -13.00
N LYS A 53 -18.46 -5.15 -13.46
CA LYS A 53 -17.11 -5.68 -13.23
C LYS A 53 -16.69 -5.46 -11.78
N GLN A 54 -16.28 -6.52 -11.12
CA GLN A 54 -16.05 -6.56 -9.68
C GLN A 54 -14.60 -6.21 -9.33
N TYR A 55 -14.13 -5.03 -9.76
CA TYR A 55 -12.77 -4.56 -9.56
C TYR A 55 -12.37 -4.43 -8.07
N ASP A 56 -13.33 -4.18 -7.17
CA ASP A 56 -13.09 -4.07 -5.73
C ASP A 56 -12.86 -5.41 -5.00
N MET A 57 -12.96 -6.55 -5.71
CA MET A 57 -12.73 -7.88 -5.12
C MET A 57 -11.28 -8.36 -5.29
N LEU A 58 -10.80 -9.16 -4.34
CA LEU A 58 -9.52 -9.91 -4.46
C LEU A 58 -9.47 -10.75 -5.74
N ASP A 59 -10.62 -11.23 -6.23
CA ASP A 59 -10.74 -12.00 -7.46
C ASP A 59 -10.43 -11.19 -8.73
N ALA A 60 -10.42 -9.86 -8.69
CA ALA A 60 -9.94 -9.01 -9.79
C ALA A 60 -8.42 -8.84 -9.82
N LEU A 61 -7.68 -9.41 -8.85
CA LEU A 61 -6.25 -9.22 -8.64
C LEU A 61 -5.47 -10.55 -8.74
N HIS A 62 -4.25 -10.48 -9.25
CA HIS A 62 -3.24 -11.54 -9.17
C HIS A 62 -2.55 -11.54 -7.79
N MET A 63 -3.34 -11.72 -6.72
CA MET A 63 -2.85 -11.65 -5.35
C MET A 63 -1.74 -12.66 -5.05
N ASP A 64 -1.79 -13.86 -5.64
CA ASP A 64 -0.71 -14.85 -5.51
C ASP A 64 0.63 -14.36 -6.09
N THR A 65 0.60 -13.47 -7.07
CA THR A 65 1.80 -12.82 -7.61
C THR A 65 2.29 -11.70 -6.69
N MET A 66 1.37 -10.86 -6.19
CA MET A 66 1.68 -9.80 -5.23
C MET A 66 2.30 -10.38 -3.95
N MET A 67 1.72 -11.44 -3.39
CA MET A 67 2.21 -12.08 -2.17
C MET A 67 3.58 -12.73 -2.38
N ARG A 68 3.82 -13.41 -3.51
CA ARG A 68 5.15 -13.94 -3.84
C ARG A 68 6.22 -12.86 -3.96
N GLU A 69 5.87 -11.64 -4.41
CA GLU A 69 6.81 -10.51 -4.40
C GLU A 69 7.08 -9.99 -2.99
N VAL A 70 6.05 -9.90 -2.12
CA VAL A 70 6.22 -9.55 -0.71
C VAL A 70 7.10 -10.58 0.01
N GLU A 71 6.83 -11.88 -0.15
CA GLU A 71 7.61 -12.99 0.39
C GLU A 71 9.06 -12.97 -0.12
N SER A 72 9.26 -12.72 -1.42
CA SER A 72 10.60 -12.62 -2.00
C SER A 72 11.39 -11.42 -1.46
N TRP A 73 10.72 -10.29 -1.18
CA TRP A 73 11.36 -9.17 -0.51
C TRP A 73 11.67 -9.50 0.96
N GLN A 74 10.74 -10.11 1.70
CA GLN A 74 10.95 -10.48 3.11
C GLN A 74 12.11 -11.47 3.29
N LYS A 75 12.32 -12.36 2.31
CA LYS A 75 13.39 -13.36 2.34
C LYS A 75 14.79 -12.75 2.17
N ASP A 76 14.94 -11.79 1.26
CA ASP A 76 16.20 -11.08 1.00
C ASP A 76 15.92 -9.70 0.36
N PRO A 77 15.73 -8.65 1.18
CA PRO A 77 15.49 -7.29 0.70
C PRO A 77 16.62 -6.77 -0.19
N VAL A 78 17.86 -7.18 0.09
CA VAL A 78 19.06 -6.69 -0.60
C VAL A 78 19.13 -7.26 -2.01
N ALA A 79 18.94 -8.57 -2.17
CA ALA A 79 18.87 -9.22 -3.48
C ALA A 79 17.66 -8.71 -4.29
N PHE A 80 16.51 -8.52 -3.65
CA PHE A 80 15.30 -8.00 -4.29
C PHE A 80 15.50 -6.58 -4.85
N LEU A 81 16.11 -5.68 -4.09
CA LEU A 81 16.40 -4.31 -4.55
C LEU A 81 17.44 -4.30 -5.69
N ARG A 82 18.49 -5.13 -5.61
CA ARG A 82 19.47 -5.30 -6.69
C ARG A 82 18.80 -5.78 -7.99
N GLN A 83 17.88 -6.75 -7.91
CA GLN A 83 17.14 -7.25 -9.08
C GLN A 83 16.31 -6.14 -9.77
N ARG A 84 15.80 -5.16 -9.02
CA ARG A 84 15.06 -4.01 -9.56
C ARG A 84 15.94 -2.88 -10.12
N GLY A 85 17.24 -3.11 -10.29
CA GLY A 85 18.16 -2.14 -10.91
C GLY A 85 18.47 -0.94 -10.02
N ARG A 86 18.28 -1.06 -8.69
CA ARG A 86 18.81 -0.07 -7.74
C ARG A 86 20.26 -0.43 -7.41
N GLU A 87 21.19 0.36 -7.92
CA GLU A 87 22.54 0.40 -7.37
C GLU A 87 22.46 0.93 -5.94
N HIS A 88 22.95 0.14 -4.97
CA HIS A 88 23.34 0.72 -3.68
C HIS A 88 24.51 1.66 -3.95
N THR A 89 24.35 2.95 -3.68
CA THR A 89 25.48 3.86 -3.52
C THR A 89 26.31 3.36 -2.34
N THR A 90 27.43 2.70 -2.64
CA THR A 90 28.34 2.15 -1.65
C THR A 90 28.99 3.26 -0.84
N ALA A 91 28.50 3.48 0.38
CA ALA A 91 29.18 4.23 1.42
C ALA A 91 28.98 3.51 2.76
N SER A 92 30.09 3.13 3.40
CA SER A 92 30.18 2.48 4.73
C SER A 92 29.23 1.29 4.98
N ALA A 93 29.76 0.08 4.80
CA ALA A 93 29.35 -1.02 5.67
C ALA A 93 29.68 -0.65 7.13
N GLU A 94 28.74 -0.90 8.05
CA GLU A 94 28.82 -0.91 9.55
C GLU A 94 27.61 -0.27 10.25
N GLU A 95 26.70 0.42 9.54
CA GLU A 95 25.38 0.74 10.11
C GLU A 95 24.42 -0.47 10.01
N GLU A 96 23.60 -0.67 11.04
CA GLU A 96 22.47 -1.60 11.01
C GLU A 96 21.38 -1.08 10.07
N GLU A 97 21.55 -1.39 8.79
CA GLU A 97 20.68 -0.91 7.74
C GLU A 97 19.29 -1.57 7.83
N VAL A 98 18.27 -0.73 8.06
CA VAL A 98 16.86 -1.13 8.09
C VAL A 98 16.29 -1.03 6.66
N TYR A 99 15.75 -2.14 6.16
CA TYR A 99 15.12 -2.20 4.85
C TYR A 99 13.61 -2.02 4.98
N VAL A 100 13.00 -1.19 4.14
CA VAL A 100 11.59 -0.81 4.28
C VAL A 100 10.75 -1.32 3.11
N LEU A 101 9.66 -2.03 3.39
CA LEU A 101 8.67 -2.38 2.36
C LEU A 101 7.42 -1.54 2.57
N ILE A 102 7.09 -0.71 1.58
CA ILE A 102 5.82 0.01 1.52
C ILE A 102 4.87 -0.83 0.66
N VAL A 103 3.78 -1.31 1.26
CA VAL A 103 2.70 -2.03 0.57
C VAL A 103 1.48 -1.12 0.50
N GLU A 104 1.11 -0.67 -0.69
CA GLU A 104 -0.07 0.18 -0.92
C GLU A 104 -1.23 -0.66 -1.46
N GLY A 105 -2.45 -0.48 -0.96
CA GLY A 105 -3.63 -1.22 -1.45
C GLY A 105 -4.98 -0.56 -1.16
N PHE A 106 -5.97 -0.82 -2.02
CA PHE A 106 -7.27 -0.15 -2.04
C PHE A 106 -8.38 -0.87 -1.27
N LEU A 107 -8.13 -2.05 -0.71
CA LEU A 107 -9.08 -2.80 0.12
C LEU A 107 -9.45 -2.11 1.46
N ILE A 108 -9.23 -0.79 1.60
CA ILE A 108 -9.86 0.05 2.64
C ILE A 108 -10.39 1.45 2.18
N PHE A 109 -10.84 1.62 0.91
CA PHE A 109 -11.92 2.56 0.47
C PHE A 109 -11.70 4.05 0.19
N ASN A 110 -12.67 4.65 -0.53
CA ASN A 110 -13.17 6.05 -0.58
C ASN A 110 -12.60 7.10 -1.57
N HIS A 111 -13.53 7.66 -2.36
CA HIS A 111 -13.47 8.53 -3.55
C HIS A 111 -13.06 10.00 -3.29
N SER A 112 -12.43 10.69 -4.26
CA SER A 112 -13.08 11.78 -5.02
C SER A 112 -12.59 11.91 -6.47
N SER A 113 -13.50 12.17 -7.40
CA SER A 113 -13.28 12.48 -8.83
C SER A 113 -12.27 11.59 -9.61
N ARG A 114 -12.74 10.41 -10.06
CA ARG A 114 -12.25 9.74 -11.27
C ARG A 114 -13.45 9.23 -12.07
N VAL A 115 -13.32 9.21 -13.40
CA VAL A 115 -14.23 8.48 -14.29
C VAL A 115 -13.58 7.12 -14.54
N TYR A 116 -14.16 6.06 -13.99
CA TYR A 116 -13.73 4.70 -14.30
C TYR A 116 -14.20 4.29 -15.70
N THR A 117 -13.54 3.28 -16.27
CA THR A 117 -13.92 2.65 -17.53
C THR A 117 -14.07 1.14 -17.26
N PRO A 118 -15.30 0.58 -17.23
CA PRO A 118 -16.59 1.27 -17.33
C PRO A 118 -16.88 2.19 -16.12
N PRO A 119 -17.77 3.19 -16.26
CA PRO A 119 -18.16 4.05 -15.15
C PRO A 119 -19.04 3.31 -14.14
N ASP A 120 -18.96 3.72 -12.87
CA ASP A 120 -19.76 3.15 -11.79
C ASP A 120 -21.27 3.33 -12.06
N PRO A 121 -22.10 2.28 -11.88
CA PRO A 121 -23.53 2.40 -12.06
C PRO A 121 -24.19 3.14 -10.87
N PRO A 122 -25.34 3.78 -11.06
CA PRO A 122 -26.06 4.46 -9.97
C PRO A 122 -26.32 3.53 -8.78
N GLY A 123 -25.90 3.95 -7.58
CA GLY A 123 -26.07 3.19 -6.34
C GLY A 123 -25.00 2.13 -6.04
N TYR A 124 -23.98 1.94 -6.91
CA TYR A 124 -22.87 1.01 -6.62
C TYR A 124 -22.15 1.35 -5.32
N PHE A 125 -21.93 2.66 -5.09
CA PHE A 125 -21.20 3.15 -3.93
C PHE A 125 -21.90 2.78 -2.61
N ASP A 126 -23.16 3.17 -2.45
CA ASP A 126 -23.92 2.94 -1.21
C ASP A 126 -24.29 1.46 -1.03
N GLY A 127 -24.51 0.72 -2.12
CA GLY A 127 -24.95 -0.68 -2.09
C GLY A 127 -23.83 -1.70 -1.87
N TYR A 128 -22.62 -1.44 -2.37
CA TYR A 128 -21.54 -2.44 -2.41
C TYR A 128 -20.22 -1.91 -1.83
N VAL A 129 -19.77 -0.76 -2.31
CA VAL A 129 -18.48 -0.18 -1.93
C VAL A 129 -18.46 0.20 -0.45
N TRP A 130 -19.32 1.12 0.00
CA TRP A 130 -19.31 1.60 1.38
C TRP A 130 -19.59 0.50 2.44
N PRO A 131 -20.50 -0.47 2.23
CA PRO A 131 -20.64 -1.61 3.15
C PRO A 131 -19.39 -2.49 3.26
N LEU A 132 -18.69 -2.73 2.13
CA LEU A 132 -17.43 -3.48 2.12
C LEU A 132 -16.31 -2.70 2.86
N TYR A 133 -16.40 -1.36 2.95
CA TYR A 133 -15.49 -0.56 3.79
C TYR A 133 -15.57 -0.90 5.24
N LEU A 134 -16.75 -0.75 5.81
CA LEU A 134 -16.93 -0.87 7.24
C LEU A 134 -16.56 -2.29 7.66
N LYS A 135 -16.86 -3.29 6.83
CA LYS A 135 -16.37 -4.66 6.98
C LYS A 135 -14.83 -4.77 6.99
N ASN A 136 -14.14 -4.36 5.92
CA ASN A 136 -12.68 -4.53 5.81
C ASN A 136 -11.93 -3.73 6.87
N ARG A 137 -12.39 -2.50 7.14
CA ARG A 137 -11.82 -1.62 8.17
C ARG A 137 -11.94 -2.24 9.57
N LEU A 138 -13.13 -2.69 9.95
CA LEU A 138 -13.35 -3.33 11.25
C LEU A 138 -12.54 -4.63 11.39
N GLN A 139 -12.39 -5.40 10.31
CA GLN A 139 -11.51 -6.57 10.30
C GLN A 139 -10.05 -6.16 10.57
N MET A 140 -9.52 -5.15 9.89
CA MET A 140 -8.14 -4.69 10.13
C MET A 140 -7.93 -4.11 11.54
N GLU A 141 -8.85 -3.28 12.03
CA GLU A 141 -8.85 -2.74 13.40
C GLU A 141 -8.90 -3.86 14.47
N SER A 142 -9.51 -5.01 14.16
CA SER A 142 -9.52 -6.18 15.05
C SER A 142 -8.26 -7.06 15.00
N MET A 143 -7.47 -6.96 13.92
CA MET A 143 -6.32 -7.84 13.65
C MET A 143 -4.97 -7.19 13.96
N VAL A 144 -4.88 -5.86 13.90
CA VAL A 144 -3.59 -5.13 13.98
C VAL A 144 -3.69 -3.95 14.94
N SER A 145 -2.82 -3.93 15.95
CA SER A 145 -2.55 -2.76 16.79
C SER A 145 -1.54 -1.82 16.11
N GLY A 146 -1.66 -0.50 16.33
CA GLY A 146 -0.71 0.49 15.80
C GLY A 146 -1.11 1.14 14.47
N ILE A 147 -2.41 1.18 14.14
CA ILE A 147 -2.89 1.86 12.93
C ILE A 147 -2.87 3.39 13.12
N LEU A 148 -2.04 4.08 12.35
CA LEU A 148 -2.05 5.55 12.25
C LEU A 148 -3.16 6.01 11.28
N PHE A 149 -4.23 6.60 11.82
CA PHE A 149 -5.29 7.20 11.00
C PHE A 149 -4.91 8.60 10.52
N LEU A 150 -5.02 8.82 9.22
CA LEU A 150 -4.71 10.10 8.56
C LEU A 150 -5.99 10.74 8.03
N ASP A 151 -6.12 12.06 8.24
CA ASP A 151 -7.19 12.86 7.65
C ASP A 151 -6.82 13.24 6.20
N GLY A 152 -7.39 12.52 5.24
CA GLY A 152 -7.16 12.73 3.81
C GLY A 152 -7.61 14.09 3.25
N LEU A 153 -8.26 14.95 4.05
CA LEU A 153 -8.59 16.33 3.67
C LEU A 153 -7.41 17.30 3.90
N LYS A 154 -6.37 16.88 4.62
CA LYS A 154 -5.18 17.69 4.90
C LYS A 154 -4.26 17.82 3.68
N PRO A 155 -3.44 18.89 3.60
CA PRO A 155 -2.44 19.03 2.55
C PRO A 155 -1.49 17.83 2.50
N LYS A 156 -1.13 17.40 1.28
CA LYS A 156 -0.23 16.25 1.06
C LYS A 156 1.12 16.42 1.76
N GLU A 157 1.63 17.63 1.87
CA GLU A 157 2.87 17.96 2.59
C GLU A 157 2.75 17.73 4.11
N GLU A 158 1.59 18.07 4.70
CA GLU A 158 1.33 17.85 6.12
C GLU A 158 1.23 16.36 6.43
N LEU A 159 0.46 15.63 5.62
CA LEU A 159 0.31 14.17 5.73
C LEU A 159 1.65 13.45 5.58
N LEU A 160 2.44 13.85 4.59
CA LEU A 160 3.77 13.30 4.36
C LEU A 160 4.73 13.62 5.52
N ALA A 161 4.69 14.84 6.07
CA ALA A 161 5.53 15.21 7.22
C ALA A 161 5.18 14.42 8.48
N VAL A 162 3.89 14.18 8.75
CA VAL A 162 3.44 13.33 9.87
C VAL A 162 3.95 11.89 9.70
N VAL A 163 3.75 11.29 8.52
CA VAL A 163 4.15 9.90 8.26
C VAL A 163 5.67 9.75 8.23
N CYS A 164 6.40 10.66 7.60
CA CYS A 164 7.87 10.63 7.60
C CYS A 164 8.44 10.75 9.02
N LYS A 165 7.84 11.59 9.88
CA LYS A 165 8.26 11.67 11.29
C LYS A 165 8.09 10.32 12.00
N ASP A 166 6.89 9.74 11.92
CA ASP A 166 6.55 8.46 12.56
C ASP A 166 7.47 7.32 12.07
N VAL A 167 7.67 7.23 10.75
CA VAL A 167 8.59 6.27 10.14
C VAL A 167 10.04 6.50 10.57
N CYS A 168 10.53 7.74 10.62
CA CYS A 168 11.90 8.01 11.10
C CYS A 168 12.09 7.57 12.56
N GLN A 169 11.11 7.84 13.43
CA GLN A 169 11.17 7.42 14.84
C GLN A 169 11.17 5.88 14.97
N GLU A 170 10.41 5.16 14.16
CA GLU A 170 10.43 3.70 14.16
C GLU A 170 11.72 3.12 13.54
N LEU A 171 12.31 3.80 12.56
CA LEU A 171 13.63 3.43 12.01
C LEU A 171 14.76 3.65 13.03
N GLU A 172 14.71 4.74 13.79
CA GLU A 172 15.63 5.00 14.92
C GLU A 172 15.47 3.93 16.00
N ARG A 173 14.23 3.66 16.45
CA ARG A 173 13.92 2.61 17.43
C ARG A 173 14.43 1.24 17.00
N LEU A 174 14.19 0.85 15.75
CA LEU A 174 14.70 -0.41 15.21
C LEU A 174 16.23 -0.46 15.19
N ARG A 175 16.94 0.66 14.96
CA ARG A 175 18.41 0.70 15.01
C ARG A 175 18.96 0.58 16.43
N GLU A 176 18.21 1.01 17.44
CA GLU A 176 18.62 1.00 18.85
C GLU A 176 18.27 -0.32 19.59
N ASP A 177 17.31 -1.11 19.09
CA ASP A 177 16.93 -2.42 19.65
C ASP A 177 17.98 -3.53 19.36
N ASP A 178 19.06 -3.62 20.14
CA ASP A 178 20.05 -4.74 20.13
C ASP A 178 19.49 -6.07 20.70
#